data_AF-A0A811RSQ6-F1
#
_entry.id   AF-A0A811RSQ6-F1
#
_cell.length_a   1.000
_cell.length_b   1.000
_cell.length_c   1.000
_cell.angle_alpha   90.00
_cell.angle_beta   90.00
_cell.angle_gamma   90.00
#
_symmetry.space_group_name_H-M   'P 1'
#
loop_
_entity.id
_entity.type
_entity.pdbx_description
1 polymer ?
#
loop_
_entity_poly.entity_id
_entity_poly.type
_entity_poly.pdbx_seq_one_letter_code
_entity_poly.pdbx_strand_id
1 'polypeptide(L)'
;MSVSEKVVPASSVSSSSDLDPLLKDLTEKKLSFRRNVVSLAAELKDVRNRLASQEQLFVRESQTRKVVETKARSMEEEVSKLQKCLQDKDEQLRSSTSSTEQYLHELDDLRTQLSFTQATAEASAASAKSAQMQCLSLLKELNEKDISLKEHELRVNKLGEQLDLLQKDLQARELSQMQLKDEVIRIETDIMDAVAKAGSRSDKDNELLKILSDVSPRNVQNLNNLLNAKDTEIARLREEIRILSAHWTNKTKELESQLEKHRRTDQELKKRVLKLEFCLQESQSQMRKLKRMGEKRDKALKELMDQVAMKQPNSMCHGNKENFWESQGFKFIASMSMLALVILAKR
;
A
#
# COMPACT_ATOMS: atom_id res chain seq x y z
N MET A 1 100.78 -11.16 42.49
CA MET A 1 102.06 -10.43 42.41
C MET A 1 102.38 -9.95 43.82
N SER A 2 103.04 -10.80 44.62
CA SER A 2 104.51 -10.82 44.84
C SER A 2 104.92 -9.64 45.72
N VAL A 3 104.92 -9.78 47.06
CA VAL A 3 105.95 -10.38 47.93
C VAL A 3 107.32 -9.68 47.80
N SER A 4 107.72 -9.01 48.89
CA SER A 4 109.06 -9.04 49.53
C SER A 4 109.13 -7.87 50.50
N GLU A 5 108.86 -8.03 51.81
CA GLU A 5 109.77 -8.62 52.81
C GLU A 5 111.23 -8.18 52.67
N LYS A 6 111.65 -7.29 53.58
CA LYS A 6 113.02 -7.26 54.08
C LYS A 6 113.02 -6.93 55.58
N VAL A 7 113.66 -7.84 56.31
CA VAL A 7 113.61 -8.06 57.75
C VAL A 7 115.05 -7.95 58.27
N VAL A 8 115.24 -7.24 59.41
CA VAL A 8 116.26 -7.42 60.48
C VAL A 8 117.69 -6.90 60.15
N PRO A 9 118.42 -6.25 61.10
CA PRO A 9 118.68 -6.78 62.44
C PRO A 9 118.36 -5.94 63.67
N ALA A 10 118.10 -6.71 64.73
CA ALA A 10 118.06 -6.28 66.12
C ALA A 10 119.44 -5.81 66.58
N SER A 11 119.46 -4.66 67.26
CA SER A 11 120.50 -4.31 68.22
C SER A 11 119.82 -3.95 69.53
N SER A 12 119.92 -4.90 70.44
CA SER A 12 119.71 -4.80 71.88
C SER A 12 120.67 -3.79 72.51
N VAL A 13 120.14 -2.77 73.17
CA VAL A 13 120.61 -2.36 74.50
C VAL A 13 119.40 -1.89 75.30
N SER A 14 119.00 -2.74 76.22
CA SER A 14 118.21 -2.44 77.39
C SER A 14 118.85 -1.30 78.19
N SER A 15 118.21 -0.14 78.21
CA SER A 15 118.26 0.76 79.35
C SER A 15 116.87 0.77 79.97
N SER A 16 116.72 -0.01 81.03
CA SER A 16 115.63 0.08 81.98
C SER A 16 115.64 1.48 82.61
N SER A 17 115.02 2.44 81.93
CA SER A 17 114.37 3.53 82.64
C SER A 17 113.08 2.94 83.17
N ASP A 18 113.02 2.69 84.47
CA ASP A 18 111.76 2.68 85.20
C ASP A 18 111.04 3.98 84.86
N LEU A 19 110.20 3.91 83.83
CA LEU A 19 109.29 4.99 83.48
C LEU A 19 108.20 4.97 84.54
N ASP A 20 108.12 6.08 85.24
CA ASP A 20 107.03 6.49 86.12
C ASP A 20 105.68 5.88 85.68
N PRO A 21 104.93 5.18 86.57
CA PRO A 21 103.62 4.59 86.26
C PRO A 21 102.68 5.56 85.52
N LEU A 22 102.80 6.86 85.79
CA LEU A 22 102.04 7.93 85.13
C LEU A 22 102.43 8.12 83.65
N LEU A 23 103.70 7.92 83.28
CA LEU A 23 104.17 8.03 81.89
C LEU A 23 103.72 6.84 81.04
N LYS A 24 103.65 5.63 81.62
CA LYS A 24 103.15 4.42 80.93
C LYS A 24 101.66 4.53 80.61
N ASP A 25 100.85 4.96 81.59
CA ASP A 25 99.42 5.25 81.41
C ASP A 25 99.20 6.36 80.36
N LEU A 26 100.05 7.39 80.34
CA LEU A 26 100.01 8.44 79.33
C LEU A 26 100.29 7.91 77.92
N THR A 27 101.27 7.01 77.76
CA THR A 27 101.53 6.36 76.46
C THR A 27 100.40 5.43 76.03
N GLU A 28 99.79 4.68 76.94
CA GLU A 28 98.66 3.80 76.65
C GLU A 28 97.40 4.60 76.25
N LYS A 29 97.08 5.68 76.98
CA LYS A 29 96.03 6.65 76.61
C LYS A 29 96.29 7.33 75.27
N LYS A 30 97.54 7.68 74.97
CA LYS A 30 97.93 8.25 73.67
C LYS A 30 97.71 7.25 72.53
N LEU A 31 98.06 5.98 72.74
CA LEU A 31 97.86 4.91 71.75
C LEU A 31 96.38 4.56 71.56
N SER A 32 95.60 4.48 72.65
CA SER A 32 94.16 4.24 72.59
C SER A 32 93.41 5.40 71.94
N PHE A 33 93.77 6.65 72.24
CA PHE A 33 93.24 7.82 71.56
C PHE A 33 93.55 7.80 70.06
N ARG A 34 94.80 7.48 69.67
CA ARG A 34 95.15 7.30 68.25
C ARG A 34 94.29 6.23 67.58
N ARG A 35 94.06 5.09 68.23
CA ARG A 35 93.22 4.00 67.71
C ARG A 35 91.75 4.44 67.56
N ASN A 36 91.22 5.18 68.54
CA ASN A 36 89.86 5.71 68.50
C ASN A 36 89.69 6.76 67.40
N VAL A 37 90.67 7.65 67.20
CA VAL A 37 90.66 8.63 66.10
C VAL A 37 90.69 7.92 64.74
N VAL A 38 91.49 6.86 64.60
CA VAL A 38 91.52 6.04 63.38
C VAL A 38 90.18 5.30 63.17
N SER A 39 89.57 4.74 64.21
CA SER A 39 88.24 4.10 64.15
C SER A 39 87.16 5.10 63.74
N LEU A 40 87.13 6.27 64.38
CA LEU A 40 86.19 7.34 64.06
C LEU A 40 86.35 7.84 62.62
N ALA A 41 87.59 7.97 62.13
CA ALA A 41 87.84 8.33 60.74
C ALA A 41 87.33 7.26 59.75
N ALA A 42 87.44 5.97 60.10
CA ALA A 42 86.91 4.87 59.31
C ALA A 42 85.36 4.86 59.31
N GLU A 43 84.72 5.07 60.47
CA GLU A 43 83.26 5.18 60.61
C GLU A 43 82.71 6.40 59.86
N LEU A 44 83.34 7.56 59.96
CA LEU A 44 82.95 8.76 59.19
C LEU A 44 83.08 8.52 57.68
N LYS A 45 84.13 7.80 57.25
CA LYS A 45 84.30 7.41 55.84
C LYS A 45 83.19 6.45 55.39
N ASP A 46 82.83 5.48 56.22
CA ASP A 46 81.73 4.54 55.94
C ASP A 46 80.38 5.25 55.85
N VAL A 47 80.04 6.08 56.84
CA VAL A 47 78.81 6.89 56.84
C VAL A 47 78.74 7.79 55.62
N ARG A 48 79.85 8.43 55.23
CA ARG A 48 79.93 9.24 54.00
C ARG A 48 79.67 8.41 52.74
N ASN A 49 80.24 7.20 52.65
CA ASN A 49 80.01 6.31 51.51
C ASN A 49 78.55 5.82 51.45
N ARG A 50 77.95 5.51 52.61
CA ARG A 50 76.53 5.15 52.72
C ARG A 50 75.62 6.30 52.32
N LEU A 51 75.91 7.53 52.76
CA LEU A 51 75.17 8.73 52.37
C LEU A 51 75.24 8.94 50.85
N ALA A 52 76.43 8.87 50.26
CA ALA A 52 76.59 8.99 48.80
C ALA A 52 75.82 7.91 48.03
N SER A 53 75.79 6.68 48.56
CA SER A 53 75.00 5.58 47.98
C SER A 53 73.50 5.84 48.08
N GLN A 54 73.03 6.38 49.21
CA GLN A 54 71.64 6.74 49.43
C GLN A 54 71.19 7.91 48.53
N GLU A 55 72.03 8.94 48.37
CA GLU A 55 71.79 10.04 47.42
C GLU A 55 71.67 9.51 45.98
N GLN A 56 72.54 8.57 45.59
CA GLN A 56 72.46 7.95 44.26
C GLN A 56 71.16 7.15 44.07
N LEU A 57 70.71 6.41 45.09
CA LEU A 57 69.43 5.69 45.03
C LEU A 57 68.25 6.65 44.89
N PHE A 58 68.23 7.74 45.66
CA PHE A 58 67.18 8.75 45.57
C PHE A 58 67.12 9.41 44.18
N VAL A 59 68.27 9.69 43.56
CA VAL A 59 68.32 10.21 42.18
C VAL A 59 67.73 9.21 41.18
N ARG A 60 68.10 7.92 41.27
CA ARG A 60 67.56 6.88 40.38
C ARG A 60 66.05 6.68 40.58
N GLU A 61 65.58 6.67 41.83
CA GLU A 61 64.15 6.57 42.15
C GLU A 61 63.38 7.77 41.60
N SER A 62 63.88 8.99 41.80
CA SER A 62 63.27 10.22 41.27
C SER A 62 63.18 10.19 39.74
N GLN A 63 64.23 9.74 39.05
CA GLN A 63 64.21 9.55 37.59
C GLN A 63 63.17 8.51 37.16
N THR A 64 63.12 7.37 37.84
CA THR A 64 62.16 6.30 37.54
C THR A 64 60.72 6.77 37.76
N ARG A 65 60.45 7.49 38.85
CA ARG A 65 59.14 8.08 39.14
C ARG A 65 58.72 9.07 38.06
N LYS A 66 59.62 9.94 37.60
CA LYS A 66 59.34 10.86 36.49
C LYS A 66 58.96 10.12 35.21
N VAL A 67 59.66 9.05 34.86
CA VAL A 67 59.36 8.23 33.66
C VAL A 67 58.00 7.53 33.79
N VAL A 68 57.68 6.98 34.96
CA VAL A 68 56.38 6.34 35.21
C VAL A 68 55.25 7.38 35.18
N GLU A 69 55.47 8.57 35.73
CA GLU A 69 54.49 9.64 35.75
C GLU A 69 54.18 10.18 34.35
N THR A 70 55.20 10.37 33.49
CA THR A 70 54.97 10.77 32.09
C THR A 70 54.24 9.69 31.31
N LYS A 71 54.55 8.41 31.55
CA LYS A 71 53.82 7.29 30.95
C LYS A 71 52.37 7.24 31.43
N ALA A 72 52.12 7.45 32.71
CA ALA A 72 50.77 7.47 33.28
C ALA A 72 49.92 8.60 32.67
N ARG A 73 50.48 9.82 32.57
CA ARG A 73 49.80 10.94 31.90
C ARG A 73 49.50 10.66 30.42
N SER A 74 50.45 10.07 29.69
CA SER A 74 50.22 9.66 28.30
C SER A 74 49.10 8.61 28.18
N MET A 75 49.04 7.65 29.09
CA MET A 75 47.95 6.66 29.11
C MET A 75 46.60 7.31 29.45
N GLU A 76 46.55 8.28 30.36
CA GLU A 76 45.35 9.03 30.71
C GLU A 76 44.79 9.84 29.52
N GLU A 77 45.68 10.45 28.73
CA GLU A 77 45.30 11.15 27.50
C GLU A 77 44.70 10.18 26.46
N GLU A 78 45.30 9.01 26.26
CA GLU A 78 44.76 8.00 25.33
C GLU A 78 43.41 7.45 25.81
N VAL A 79 43.23 7.20 27.12
CA VAL A 79 41.94 6.81 27.69
C VAL A 79 40.89 7.90 27.44
N SER A 80 41.26 9.17 27.61
CA SER A 80 40.36 10.31 27.34
C SER A 80 39.95 10.40 25.87
N LYS A 81 40.89 10.17 24.94
CA LYS A 81 40.59 10.12 23.49
C LYS A 81 39.69 8.94 23.15
N LEU A 82 39.96 7.76 23.68
CA LEU A 82 39.14 6.56 23.46
C LEU A 82 37.72 6.74 24.00
N GLN A 83 37.58 7.33 25.19
CA GLN A 83 36.28 7.62 25.78
C GLN A 83 35.46 8.57 24.90
N LYS A 84 36.08 9.62 24.37
CA LYS A 84 35.42 10.54 23.43
C LYS A 84 35.00 9.84 22.14
N CYS A 85 35.89 9.03 21.55
CA CYS A 85 35.58 8.27 20.34
C CYS A 85 34.40 7.30 20.55
N LEU A 86 34.34 6.65 21.72
CA LEU A 86 33.25 5.75 22.08
C LEU A 86 31.92 6.51 22.21
N GLN A 87 31.93 7.68 22.85
CA GLN A 87 30.75 8.53 22.97
C GLN A 87 30.22 8.99 21.59
N ASP A 88 31.11 9.43 20.70
CA ASP A 88 30.73 9.83 19.33
C ASP A 88 30.11 8.65 18.56
N LYS A 89 30.64 7.44 18.75
CA LYS A 89 30.10 6.21 18.15
C LYS A 89 28.73 5.84 18.71
N ASP A 90 28.52 5.99 20.01
CA ASP A 90 27.21 5.76 20.64
C ASP A 90 26.17 6.74 20.12
N GLU A 91 26.52 8.01 19.92
CA GLU A 91 25.62 9.00 19.33
C GLU A 91 25.30 8.70 17.85
N GLN A 92 26.31 8.27 17.09
CA GLN A 92 26.12 7.79 15.72
C GLN A 92 25.20 6.56 15.67
N LEU A 93 25.35 5.61 16.60
CA LEU A 93 24.46 4.44 16.70
C LEU A 93 23.03 4.86 17.06
N ARG A 94 22.84 5.75 18.04
CA ARG A 94 21.50 6.24 18.41
C ARG A 94 20.79 6.92 17.25
N SER A 95 21.49 7.77 16.51
CA SER A 95 20.92 8.43 15.32
C SER A 95 20.58 7.42 14.21
N SER A 96 21.44 6.43 13.96
CA SER A 96 21.18 5.36 13.01
C SER A 96 19.99 4.49 13.41
N THR A 97 19.87 4.15 14.69
CA THR A 97 18.72 3.40 15.22
C THR A 97 17.44 4.19 15.06
N SER A 98 17.43 5.48 15.43
CA SER A 98 16.26 6.35 15.26
C SER A 98 15.84 6.48 13.79
N SER A 99 16.79 6.60 12.87
CA SER A 99 16.48 6.61 11.43
C SER A 99 15.91 5.27 10.96
N THR A 100 16.41 4.15 11.48
CA THR A 100 15.90 2.82 11.14
C THR A 100 14.47 2.62 11.64
N GLU A 101 14.17 3.07 12.86
CA GLU A 101 12.81 3.07 13.43
C GLU A 101 11.83 3.90 12.59
N GLN A 102 12.27 5.06 12.08
CA GLN A 102 11.46 5.87 11.16
C GLN A 102 11.14 5.11 9.87
N TYR A 103 12.13 4.47 9.24
CA TYR A 103 11.90 3.66 8.04
C TYR A 103 10.99 2.46 8.28
N LEU A 104 11.07 1.82 9.45
CA LEU A 104 10.15 0.75 9.81
C LEU A 104 8.71 1.26 9.91
N HIS A 105 8.51 2.43 10.52
CA HIS A 105 7.19 3.06 10.57
C HIS A 105 6.64 3.39 9.18
N GLU A 106 7.46 3.96 8.28
CA GLU A 106 7.06 4.22 6.90
C GLU A 106 6.70 2.93 6.14
N LEU A 107 7.46 1.85 6.36
CA LEU A 107 7.16 0.56 5.76
C LEU A 107 5.85 -0.04 6.27
N ASP A 108 5.55 0.08 7.55
CA ASP A 108 4.28 -0.36 8.13
C ASP A 108 3.11 0.47 7.57
N ASP A 109 3.26 1.79 7.47
CA ASP A 109 2.26 2.66 6.83
C ASP A 109 2.00 2.25 5.37
N LEU A 110 3.06 2.03 4.58
CA LEU A 110 2.93 1.54 3.21
C LEU A 110 2.25 0.17 3.14
N ARG A 111 2.55 -0.73 4.07
CA ARG A 111 1.94 -2.06 4.14
C ARG A 111 0.43 -1.95 4.43
N THR A 112 0.02 -1.07 5.33
CA THR A 112 -1.41 -0.83 5.60
C THR A 112 -2.12 -0.23 4.39
N GLN A 113 -1.52 0.74 3.69
CA GLN A 113 -2.06 1.31 2.46
C GLN A 113 -2.22 0.25 1.37
N LEU A 114 -1.20 -0.60 1.17
CA LEU A 114 -1.24 -1.69 0.20
C LEU A 114 -2.38 -2.67 0.51
N SER A 115 -2.59 -3.03 1.78
CA SER A 115 -3.69 -3.88 2.20
C SER A 115 -5.05 -3.27 1.87
N PHE A 116 -5.23 -1.97 2.09
CA PHE A 116 -6.47 -1.26 1.76
C PHE A 116 -6.71 -1.20 0.24
N THR A 117 -5.67 -0.89 -0.53
CA THR A 117 -5.74 -0.87 -2.00
C THR A 117 -6.07 -2.24 -2.55
N GLN A 118 -5.48 -3.30 -2.02
CA GLN A 118 -5.78 -4.68 -2.42
C GLN A 118 -7.25 -5.03 -2.15
N ALA A 119 -7.76 -4.76 -0.94
CA ALA A 119 -9.16 -5.02 -0.61
C ALA A 119 -10.13 -4.25 -1.53
N THR A 120 -9.78 -3.01 -1.88
CA THR A 120 -10.57 -2.19 -2.80
C THR A 120 -10.53 -2.74 -4.23
N ALA A 121 -9.36 -3.19 -4.70
CA ALA A 121 -9.19 -3.80 -6.01
C ALA A 121 -9.97 -5.12 -6.12
N GLU A 122 -9.93 -5.95 -5.08
CA GLU A 122 -10.70 -7.21 -5.00
C GLU A 122 -12.21 -6.97 -5.02
N ALA A 123 -12.70 -5.99 -4.24
CA ALA A 123 -14.12 -5.60 -4.26
C ALA A 123 -14.55 -5.07 -5.64
N SER A 124 -13.71 -4.28 -6.30
CA SER A 124 -13.95 -3.78 -7.66
C SER A 124 -13.99 -4.91 -8.68
N ALA A 125 -13.05 -5.86 -8.61
CA ALA A 125 -13.02 -7.04 -9.48
C ALA A 125 -14.27 -7.92 -9.29
N ALA A 126 -14.71 -8.14 -8.06
CA ALA A 126 -15.94 -8.87 -7.78
C ALA A 126 -17.18 -8.15 -8.34
N SER A 127 -17.24 -6.83 -8.21
CA SER A 127 -18.31 -6.00 -8.78
C SER A 127 -18.34 -6.08 -10.31
N ALA A 128 -17.17 -5.95 -10.96
CA ALA A 128 -17.04 -6.06 -12.41
C ALA A 128 -17.49 -7.43 -12.93
N LYS A 129 -17.11 -8.52 -12.23
CA LYS A 129 -17.55 -9.88 -12.56
C LYS A 129 -19.07 -10.04 -12.43
N SER A 130 -19.66 -9.46 -11.38
CA SER A 130 -21.12 -9.44 -11.18
C SER A 130 -21.83 -8.70 -12.33
N ALA A 131 -21.36 -7.50 -12.67
CA ALA A 131 -21.90 -6.71 -13.78
C ALA A 131 -21.79 -7.46 -15.12
N GLN A 132 -20.64 -8.10 -15.39
CA GLN A 132 -20.46 -8.93 -16.58
C GLN A 132 -21.50 -10.06 -16.66
N MET A 133 -21.74 -10.77 -15.55
CA MET A 133 -22.76 -11.82 -15.51
C MET A 133 -24.17 -11.27 -15.78
N GLN A 134 -24.50 -10.09 -15.25
CA GLN A 134 -25.78 -9.43 -15.54
C GLN A 134 -25.90 -9.06 -17.03
N CYS A 135 -24.86 -8.49 -17.63
CA CYS A 135 -24.85 -8.19 -19.06
C CYS A 135 -25.04 -9.46 -19.92
N LEU A 136 -24.40 -10.57 -19.56
CA LEU A 136 -24.59 -11.85 -20.25
C LEU A 136 -26.03 -12.37 -20.14
N SER A 137 -26.66 -12.21 -18.97
CA SER A 137 -28.06 -12.58 -18.77
C SER A 137 -28.99 -11.73 -19.65
N LEU A 138 -28.78 -10.41 -19.68
CA LEU A 138 -29.57 -9.49 -20.51
C LEU A 138 -29.38 -9.76 -22.00
N LEU A 139 -28.16 -10.08 -22.43
CA LEU A 139 -27.87 -10.45 -23.82
C LEU A 139 -28.66 -11.69 -24.24
N LYS A 140 -28.76 -12.70 -23.35
CA LYS A 140 -29.56 -13.89 -23.60
C LYS A 140 -31.05 -13.56 -23.74
N GLU A 141 -31.60 -12.77 -22.82
CA GLU A 141 -33.01 -12.34 -22.89
C GLU A 141 -33.29 -11.55 -24.18
N LEU A 142 -32.39 -10.64 -24.58
CA LEU A 142 -32.52 -9.88 -25.81
C LEU A 142 -32.58 -10.79 -27.04
N ASN A 143 -31.74 -11.82 -27.09
CA ASN A 143 -31.73 -12.79 -28.18
C ASN A 143 -33.03 -13.60 -28.24
N GLU A 144 -33.58 -14.02 -27.10
CA GLU A 144 -34.88 -14.70 -27.03
C GLU A 144 -36.02 -13.79 -27.53
N LYS A 145 -35.98 -12.51 -27.17
CA LYS A 145 -36.95 -11.51 -27.64
C LYS A 145 -36.84 -11.25 -29.14
N ASP A 146 -35.63 -11.19 -29.68
CA ASP A 146 -35.41 -11.02 -31.13
C ASP A 146 -36.00 -12.18 -31.94
N ILE A 147 -35.81 -13.42 -31.47
CA ILE A 147 -36.43 -14.61 -32.10
C ILE A 147 -37.95 -14.52 -32.06
N SER A 148 -38.52 -14.23 -30.88
CA SER A 148 -39.98 -14.08 -30.73
C SER A 148 -40.54 -12.98 -31.63
N LEU A 149 -39.84 -11.85 -31.75
CA LEU A 149 -40.27 -10.74 -32.57
C LEU A 149 -40.32 -11.11 -34.06
N LYS A 150 -39.33 -11.86 -34.56
CA LYS A 150 -39.34 -12.40 -35.93
C LYS A 150 -40.51 -13.36 -36.18
N GLU A 151 -40.84 -14.21 -35.20
CA GLU A 151 -42.02 -15.09 -35.30
C GLU A 151 -43.34 -14.28 -35.35
N HIS A 152 -43.43 -13.23 -34.53
CA HIS A 152 -44.57 -12.32 -34.54
C HIS A 152 -44.69 -11.58 -35.87
N GLU A 153 -43.59 -11.07 -36.42
CA GLU A 153 -43.52 -10.43 -37.73
C GLU A 153 -44.04 -11.36 -38.84
N LEU A 154 -43.58 -12.62 -38.86
CA LEU A 154 -44.04 -13.62 -39.83
C LEU A 154 -45.55 -13.89 -39.72
N ARG A 155 -46.08 -13.96 -38.51
CA ARG A 155 -47.53 -14.13 -38.29
C ARG A 155 -48.33 -12.92 -38.76
N VAL A 156 -47.84 -11.71 -38.51
CA VAL A 156 -48.49 -10.47 -38.96
C VAL A 156 -48.50 -10.41 -40.48
N ASN A 157 -47.39 -10.74 -41.13
CA ASN A 157 -47.31 -10.79 -42.60
C ASN A 157 -48.33 -11.78 -43.17
N LYS A 158 -48.43 -12.98 -42.60
CA LYS A 158 -49.43 -13.99 -43.01
C LYS A 158 -50.88 -13.50 -42.83
N LEU A 159 -51.17 -12.81 -41.73
CA LEU A 159 -52.50 -12.21 -41.52
C LEU A 159 -52.78 -11.10 -42.53
N GLY A 160 -51.76 -10.30 -42.88
CA GLY A 160 -51.84 -9.30 -43.94
C GLY A 160 -52.23 -9.92 -45.29
N GLU A 161 -51.55 -11.00 -45.68
CA GLU A 161 -51.88 -11.75 -46.92
C GLU A 161 -53.33 -12.29 -46.90
N GLN A 162 -53.80 -12.79 -45.75
CA GLN A 162 -55.18 -13.26 -45.60
C GLN A 162 -56.19 -12.12 -45.71
N LEU A 163 -55.87 -10.95 -45.16
CA LEU A 163 -56.72 -9.77 -45.25
C LEU A 163 -56.84 -9.31 -46.71
N ASP A 164 -55.73 -9.30 -47.46
CA ASP A 164 -55.72 -8.94 -48.88
C ASP A 164 -56.59 -9.88 -49.73
N LEU A 165 -56.54 -11.18 -49.45
CA LEU A 165 -57.40 -12.16 -50.11
C LEU A 165 -58.88 -11.92 -49.80
N LEU A 166 -59.23 -11.73 -48.53
CA LEU A 166 -60.60 -11.45 -48.11
C LEU A 166 -61.13 -10.14 -48.72
N GLN A 167 -60.27 -9.13 -48.87
CA GLN A 167 -60.65 -7.87 -49.48
C GLN A 167 -60.94 -8.00 -50.98
N LYS A 168 -60.15 -8.82 -51.71
CA LYS A 168 -60.44 -9.15 -53.11
C LYS A 168 -61.76 -9.92 -53.26
N ASP A 169 -62.01 -10.89 -52.38
CA ASP A 169 -63.26 -11.65 -52.36
C ASP A 169 -64.48 -10.75 -52.07
N LEU A 170 -64.33 -9.80 -51.15
CA LEU A 170 -65.37 -8.83 -50.83
C LEU A 170 -65.71 -7.97 -52.06
N GLN A 171 -64.70 -7.43 -52.73
CA GLN A 171 -64.89 -6.65 -53.96
C GLN A 171 -65.57 -7.46 -55.07
N ALA A 172 -65.19 -8.73 -55.25
CA ALA A 172 -65.83 -9.61 -56.22
C ALA A 172 -67.31 -9.85 -55.88
N ARG A 173 -67.63 -10.06 -54.59
CA ARG A 173 -69.03 -10.19 -54.15
C ARG A 173 -69.82 -8.91 -54.36
N GLU A 174 -69.28 -7.74 -54.05
CA GLU A 174 -69.94 -6.45 -54.27
C GLU A 174 -70.29 -6.27 -55.75
N LEU A 175 -69.36 -6.58 -56.67
CA LEU A 175 -69.62 -6.54 -58.12
C LEU A 175 -70.73 -7.52 -58.52
N SER A 176 -70.69 -8.77 -58.05
CA SER A 176 -71.71 -9.77 -58.34
C SER A 176 -73.09 -9.37 -57.80
N GLN A 177 -73.13 -8.72 -56.64
CA GLN A 177 -74.37 -8.27 -56.01
C GLN A 177 -74.98 -7.09 -56.77
N MET A 178 -74.15 -6.17 -57.28
CA MET A 178 -74.63 -5.09 -58.15
C MET A 178 -75.21 -5.65 -59.46
N GLN A 179 -74.53 -6.59 -60.10
CA GLN A 179 -75.05 -7.27 -61.30
C GLN A 179 -76.37 -7.99 -61.03
N LEU A 180 -76.48 -8.71 -59.91
CA LEU A 180 -77.71 -9.39 -59.52
C LEU A 180 -78.84 -8.39 -59.26
N LYS A 181 -78.55 -7.26 -58.59
CA LYS A 181 -79.51 -6.19 -58.37
C LYS A 181 -80.03 -5.62 -59.69
N ASP A 182 -79.15 -5.37 -60.65
CA ASP A 182 -79.53 -4.87 -61.98
C ASP A 182 -80.38 -5.89 -62.75
N GLU A 183 -80.06 -7.18 -62.68
CA GLU A 183 -80.86 -8.26 -63.25
C GLU A 183 -82.24 -8.37 -62.60
N VAL A 184 -82.30 -8.29 -61.26
CA VAL A 184 -83.57 -8.34 -60.52
C VAL A 184 -84.45 -7.15 -60.91
N ILE A 185 -83.91 -5.93 -60.98
CA ILE A 185 -84.67 -4.75 -61.43
C ILE A 185 -85.20 -4.96 -62.85
N ARG A 186 -84.41 -5.55 -63.75
CA ARG A 186 -84.82 -5.86 -65.13
C ARG A 186 -86.00 -6.85 -65.13
N ILE A 187 -85.85 -7.98 -64.44
CA ILE A 187 -86.88 -9.02 -64.34
C ILE A 187 -88.13 -8.49 -63.64
N GLU A 188 -87.99 -7.71 -62.56
CA GLU A 188 -89.10 -7.06 -61.87
C GLU A 188 -89.87 -6.13 -62.82
N THR A 189 -89.15 -5.37 -63.66
CA THR A 189 -89.77 -4.53 -64.69
C THR A 189 -90.50 -5.38 -65.72
N ASP A 190 -89.89 -6.45 -66.22
CA ASP A 190 -90.50 -7.37 -67.19
C ASP A 190 -91.75 -8.07 -66.62
N ILE A 191 -91.70 -8.47 -65.35
CA ILE A 191 -92.84 -9.05 -64.62
C ILE A 191 -93.92 -8.00 -64.43
N MET A 192 -93.57 -6.78 -64.01
CA MET A 192 -94.54 -5.70 -63.82
C MET A 192 -95.26 -5.38 -65.14
N ASP A 193 -94.54 -5.34 -66.26
CA ASP A 193 -95.11 -5.20 -67.60
C ASP A 193 -95.99 -6.40 -67.99
N ALA A 194 -95.55 -7.62 -67.69
CA ALA A 194 -96.32 -8.85 -67.94
C ALA A 194 -97.58 -8.94 -67.06
N VAL A 195 -97.52 -8.50 -65.81
CA VAL A 195 -98.63 -8.42 -64.86
C VAL A 195 -99.55 -7.27 -65.22
N ALA A 196 -99.06 -6.12 -65.67
CA ALA A 196 -99.90 -5.06 -66.22
C ALA A 196 -100.66 -5.54 -67.48
N LYS A 197 -100.02 -6.39 -68.30
CA LYS A 197 -100.67 -7.09 -69.43
C LYS A 197 -101.65 -8.19 -68.97
N ALA A 198 -101.35 -8.92 -67.89
CA ALA A 198 -102.18 -9.99 -67.34
C ALA A 198 -103.30 -9.50 -66.39
N GLY A 199 -103.16 -8.28 -65.86
CA GLY A 199 -104.02 -7.60 -64.88
C GLY A 199 -105.40 -7.20 -65.40
N SER A 200 -105.75 -7.63 -66.62
CA SER A 200 -107.14 -7.79 -67.02
C SER A 200 -107.83 -9.01 -66.37
N ARG A 201 -107.17 -9.83 -65.52
CA ARG A 201 -107.81 -10.94 -64.80
C ARG A 201 -107.32 -11.15 -63.35
N SER A 202 -108.14 -10.65 -62.43
CA SER A 202 -108.55 -11.15 -61.09
C SER A 202 -107.54 -11.54 -59.99
N ASP A 203 -107.68 -10.86 -58.84
CA ASP A 203 -107.70 -11.31 -57.43
C ASP A 203 -107.01 -12.64 -57.06
N LYS A 204 -105.73 -12.60 -56.67
CA LYS A 204 -105.03 -13.72 -56.00
C LYS A 204 -103.97 -13.29 -54.96
N ASP A 205 -104.27 -12.29 -54.13
CA ASP A 205 -103.31 -11.75 -53.13
C ASP A 205 -103.29 -12.50 -51.76
N ASN A 206 -104.05 -13.58 -51.60
CA ASN A 206 -104.26 -14.21 -50.28
C ASN A 206 -103.26 -15.33 -49.92
N GLU A 207 -102.49 -15.86 -50.89
CA GLU A 207 -101.49 -16.92 -50.63
C GLU A 207 -100.10 -16.36 -50.26
N LEU A 208 -99.74 -15.19 -50.78
CA LEU A 208 -98.49 -14.48 -50.44
C LEU A 208 -98.46 -14.05 -48.97
N LEU A 209 -99.61 -13.64 -48.40
CA LEU A 209 -99.74 -13.27 -46.99
C LEU A 209 -99.42 -14.44 -46.04
N LYS A 210 -99.74 -15.67 -46.46
CA LYS A 210 -99.56 -16.90 -45.66
C LYS A 210 -98.11 -17.40 -45.66
N ILE A 211 -97.39 -17.21 -46.77
CA ILE A 211 -95.95 -17.52 -46.83
C ILE A 211 -95.14 -16.51 -45.99
N LEU A 212 -95.56 -15.24 -45.96
CA LEU A 212 -94.96 -14.20 -45.12
C LEU A 212 -95.15 -14.44 -43.61
N SER A 213 -96.30 -15.01 -43.19
CA SER A 213 -96.56 -15.33 -41.78
C SER A 213 -95.70 -16.49 -41.24
N ASP A 214 -95.30 -17.43 -42.11
CA ASP A 214 -94.56 -18.63 -41.70
C ASP A 214 -93.03 -18.44 -41.77
N VAL A 215 -92.54 -17.55 -42.64
CA VAL A 215 -91.11 -17.25 -42.78
C VAL A 215 -90.61 -16.24 -41.73
N SER A 216 -91.49 -15.34 -41.26
CA SER A 216 -91.15 -14.27 -40.30
C SER A 216 -90.68 -14.76 -38.91
N PRO A 217 -91.37 -15.69 -38.22
CA PRO A 217 -90.99 -16.10 -36.85
C PRO A 217 -89.68 -16.91 -36.81
N ARG A 218 -89.44 -17.72 -37.85
CA ARG A 218 -88.25 -18.57 -37.96
C ARG A 218 -86.99 -17.74 -38.20
N ASN A 219 -87.09 -16.64 -38.94
CA ASN A 219 -86.00 -15.70 -39.14
C ASN A 219 -85.69 -14.90 -37.86
N VAL A 220 -86.72 -14.47 -37.12
CA VAL A 220 -86.58 -13.79 -35.82
C VAL A 220 -85.92 -14.70 -34.78
N GLN A 221 -86.30 -15.97 -34.72
CA GLN A 221 -85.68 -16.94 -33.80
C GLN A 221 -84.18 -17.14 -34.11
N ASN A 222 -83.82 -17.25 -35.40
CA ASN A 222 -82.42 -17.39 -35.82
C ASN A 222 -81.60 -16.14 -35.53
N LEU A 223 -82.16 -14.95 -35.74
CA LEU A 223 -81.56 -13.67 -35.37
C LEU A 223 -81.33 -13.57 -33.85
N ASN A 224 -82.30 -13.99 -33.05
CA ASN A 224 -82.19 -13.95 -31.59
C ASN A 224 -81.10 -14.91 -31.07
N ASN A 225 -80.99 -16.11 -31.67
CA ASN A 225 -79.93 -17.06 -31.35
C ASN A 225 -78.54 -16.50 -31.71
N LEU A 226 -78.41 -15.87 -32.87
CA LEU A 226 -77.17 -15.21 -33.28
C LEU A 226 -76.80 -14.05 -32.36
N LEU A 227 -77.79 -13.26 -31.93
CA LEU A 227 -77.59 -12.14 -31.02
C LEU A 227 -77.10 -12.61 -29.65
N ASN A 228 -77.71 -13.65 -29.08
CA ASN A 228 -77.27 -14.25 -27.82
C ASN A 228 -75.83 -14.80 -27.89
N ALA A 229 -75.46 -15.40 -29.03
CA ALA A 229 -74.09 -15.86 -29.28
C ALA A 229 -73.09 -14.69 -29.37
N LYS A 230 -73.51 -13.54 -29.93
CA LYS A 230 -72.69 -12.32 -29.94
C LYS A 230 -72.56 -11.71 -28.55
N ASP A 231 -73.63 -11.67 -27.77
CA ASP A 231 -73.61 -11.12 -26.41
C ASP A 231 -72.70 -11.91 -25.47
N THR A 232 -72.69 -13.24 -25.61
CA THR A 232 -71.76 -14.11 -24.86
C THR A 232 -70.30 -13.88 -25.26
N GLU A 233 -70.00 -13.72 -26.55
CA GLU A 233 -68.65 -13.38 -27.01
C GLU A 233 -68.21 -11.98 -26.53
N ILE A 234 -69.12 -10.99 -26.55
CA ILE A 234 -68.87 -9.65 -26.01
C ILE A 234 -68.56 -9.72 -24.50
N ALA A 235 -69.27 -10.54 -23.74
CA ALA A 235 -69.00 -10.73 -22.31
C ALA A 235 -67.61 -11.35 -22.09
N ARG A 236 -67.22 -12.35 -22.89
CA ARG A 236 -65.91 -12.99 -22.85
C ARG A 236 -64.78 -12.00 -23.16
N LEU A 237 -64.92 -11.20 -24.21
CA LEU A 237 -63.93 -10.17 -24.57
C LEU A 237 -63.80 -9.09 -23.50
N ARG A 238 -64.91 -8.69 -22.86
CA ARG A 238 -64.87 -7.74 -21.72
C ARG A 238 -64.13 -8.31 -20.52
N GLU A 239 -64.27 -9.60 -20.24
CA GLU A 239 -63.48 -10.30 -19.20
C GLU A 239 -61.99 -10.28 -19.54
N GLU A 240 -61.62 -10.67 -20.76
CA GLU A 240 -60.23 -10.69 -21.21
C GLU A 240 -59.59 -9.30 -21.14
N ILE A 241 -60.30 -8.26 -21.61
CA ILE A 241 -59.84 -6.88 -21.49
C ILE A 241 -59.60 -6.52 -20.02
N ARG A 242 -60.50 -6.89 -19.10
CA ARG A 242 -60.33 -6.59 -17.68
C ARG A 242 -59.09 -7.27 -17.09
N ILE A 243 -58.86 -8.54 -17.43
CA ILE A 243 -57.68 -9.30 -17.00
C ILE A 243 -56.41 -8.66 -17.54
N LEU A 244 -56.37 -8.33 -18.84
CA LEU A 244 -55.23 -7.64 -19.45
C LEU A 244 -54.98 -6.28 -18.82
N SER A 245 -56.03 -5.48 -18.58
CA SER A 245 -55.91 -4.19 -17.90
C SER A 245 -55.34 -4.32 -16.49
N ALA A 246 -55.76 -5.33 -15.73
CA ALA A 246 -55.22 -5.62 -14.40
C ALA A 246 -53.74 -6.05 -14.46
N HIS A 247 -53.38 -6.89 -15.43
CA HIS A 247 -51.99 -7.29 -15.66
C HIS A 247 -51.11 -6.08 -16.01
N TRP A 248 -51.56 -5.23 -16.93
CA TRP A 248 -50.84 -4.02 -17.32
C TRP A 248 -50.65 -3.04 -16.16
N THR A 249 -51.71 -2.79 -15.37
CA THR A 249 -51.60 -1.92 -14.19
C THR A 249 -50.63 -2.48 -13.13
N ASN A 250 -50.63 -3.79 -12.90
CA ASN A 250 -49.67 -4.42 -12.00
C ASN A 250 -48.23 -4.32 -12.54
N LYS A 251 -48.04 -4.56 -13.84
CA LYS A 251 -46.73 -4.44 -14.48
C LYS A 251 -46.17 -3.02 -14.39
N THR A 252 -47.03 -2.00 -14.56
CA THR A 252 -46.65 -0.60 -14.39
C THR A 252 -46.18 -0.32 -12.96
N LYS A 253 -46.94 -0.75 -11.94
CA LYS A 253 -46.56 -0.55 -10.52
C LYS A 253 -45.24 -1.25 -10.16
N GLU A 254 -44.99 -2.44 -10.69
CA GLU A 254 -43.73 -3.16 -10.49
C GLU A 254 -42.55 -2.37 -11.06
N LEU A 255 -42.67 -1.86 -12.29
CA LEU A 255 -41.63 -1.05 -12.92
C LEU A 255 -41.39 0.27 -12.17
N GLU A 256 -42.45 0.93 -11.70
CA GLU A 256 -42.34 2.14 -10.87
C GLU A 256 -41.61 1.84 -9.55
N SER A 257 -41.89 0.71 -8.91
CA SER A 257 -41.20 0.29 -7.68
C SER A 257 -39.70 0.05 -7.91
N GLN A 258 -39.34 -0.60 -9.02
CA GLN A 258 -37.95 -0.82 -9.40
C GLN A 258 -37.23 0.51 -9.67
N LEU A 259 -37.87 1.43 -10.38
CA LEU A 259 -37.31 2.75 -10.67
C LEU A 259 -37.07 3.56 -9.39
N GLU A 260 -38.02 3.52 -8.45
CA GLU A 260 -37.89 4.18 -7.15
C GLU A 260 -36.76 3.56 -6.30
N LYS A 261 -36.58 2.23 -6.37
CA LYS A 261 -35.45 1.54 -5.72
C LYS A 261 -34.11 1.99 -6.30
N HIS A 262 -33.98 2.05 -7.63
CA HIS A 262 -32.79 2.56 -8.30
C HIS A 262 -32.50 4.02 -7.93
N ARG A 263 -33.53 4.86 -7.87
CA ARG A 263 -33.39 6.26 -7.44
C ARG A 263 -32.81 6.38 -6.03
N ARG A 264 -33.22 5.52 -5.09
CA ARG A 264 -32.69 5.52 -3.71
C ARG A 264 -31.23 5.05 -3.67
N THR A 265 -30.88 4.00 -4.40
CA THR A 265 -29.49 3.54 -4.46
C THR A 265 -28.57 4.59 -5.06
N ASP A 266 -29.02 5.29 -6.10
CA ASP A 266 -28.28 6.40 -6.71
C ASP A 266 -28.06 7.56 -5.74
N GLN A 267 -29.07 7.90 -4.93
CA GLN A 267 -28.92 8.93 -3.90
C GLN A 267 -27.90 8.54 -2.83
N GLU A 268 -27.87 7.26 -2.43
CA GLU A 268 -26.89 6.77 -1.47
C GLU A 268 -25.47 6.76 -2.05
N LEU A 269 -25.33 6.31 -3.30
CA LEU A 269 -24.08 6.41 -4.07
C LEU A 269 -23.59 7.86 -4.15
N LYS A 270 -24.48 8.80 -4.50
CA LYS A 270 -24.15 10.22 -4.57
C LYS A 270 -23.65 10.76 -3.23
N LYS A 271 -24.24 10.36 -2.10
CA LYS A 271 -23.75 10.72 -0.75
C LYS A 271 -22.35 10.16 -0.49
N ARG A 272 -22.08 8.90 -0.88
CA ARG A 272 -20.76 8.28 -0.72
C ARG A 272 -19.70 8.96 -1.59
N VAL A 273 -20.04 9.29 -2.84
CA VAL A 273 -19.16 10.04 -3.75
C VAL A 273 -18.79 11.39 -3.16
N LEU A 274 -19.78 12.17 -2.69
CA LEU A 274 -19.51 13.47 -2.04
C LEU A 274 -18.59 13.34 -0.81
N LYS A 275 -18.75 12.28 -0.02
CA LYS A 275 -17.86 12.02 1.13
C LYS A 275 -16.43 11.71 0.69
N LEU A 276 -16.26 10.93 -0.37
CA LEU A 276 -14.95 10.62 -0.94
C LEU A 276 -14.29 11.86 -1.56
N GLU A 277 -15.04 12.71 -2.26
CA GLU A 277 -14.54 13.98 -2.79
C GLU A 277 -14.02 14.89 -1.66
N PHE A 278 -14.74 14.97 -0.54
CA PHE A 278 -14.30 15.73 0.62
C PHE A 278 -13.00 15.18 1.21
N CYS A 279 -12.92 13.86 1.43
CA CYS A 279 -11.70 13.22 1.93
C CYS A 279 -10.51 13.41 0.98
N LEU A 280 -10.74 13.34 -0.34
CA LEU A 280 -9.71 13.59 -1.35
C LEU A 280 -9.21 15.04 -1.29
N GLN A 281 -10.13 16.00 -1.20
CA GLN A 281 -9.79 17.42 -1.10
C GLN A 281 -8.99 17.72 0.18
N GLU A 282 -9.34 17.09 1.29
CA GLU A 282 -8.60 17.19 2.55
C GLU A 282 -7.18 16.62 2.43
N SER A 283 -7.05 15.41 1.87
CA SER A 283 -5.74 14.79 1.60
C SER A 283 -4.85 15.67 0.71
N GLN A 284 -5.41 16.24 -0.36
CA GLN A 284 -4.68 17.19 -1.22
C GLN A 284 -4.27 18.47 -0.49
N SER A 285 -5.07 18.96 0.45
CA SER A 285 -4.72 20.10 1.30
C SER A 285 -3.54 19.77 2.23
N GLN A 286 -3.57 18.60 2.86
CA GLN A 286 -2.48 18.11 3.69
C GLN A 286 -1.19 17.91 2.88
N MET A 287 -1.28 17.31 1.70
CA MET A 287 -0.16 17.16 0.77
C MET A 287 0.48 18.52 0.40
N ARG A 288 -0.35 19.54 0.12
CA ARG A 288 0.14 20.91 -0.13
C ARG A 288 0.81 21.54 1.09
N LYS A 289 0.42 21.19 2.32
CA LYS A 289 1.10 21.64 3.54
C LYS A 289 2.45 20.93 3.70
N LEU A 290 2.48 19.61 3.53
CA LEU A 290 3.71 18.81 3.59
C LEU A 290 4.73 19.26 2.56
N LYS A 291 4.31 19.52 1.32
CA LYS A 291 5.18 20.06 0.26
C LYS A 291 5.83 21.39 0.69
N ARG A 292 5.05 22.32 1.24
CA ARG A 292 5.57 23.60 1.76
C ARG A 292 6.53 23.41 2.94
N MET A 293 6.29 22.44 3.82
CA MET A 293 7.22 22.12 4.90
C MET A 293 8.51 21.46 4.38
N GLY A 294 8.41 20.61 3.34
CA GLY A 294 9.56 20.05 2.63
C GLY A 294 10.43 21.16 2.03
N GLU A 295 9.83 22.05 1.24
CA GLU A 295 10.54 23.19 0.62
C GLU A 295 11.26 24.09 1.64
N LYS A 296 10.66 24.29 2.83
CA LYS A 296 11.31 25.02 3.94
C LYS A 296 12.52 24.28 4.49
N ARG A 297 12.40 22.96 4.71
CA ARG A 297 13.52 22.12 5.18
C ARG A 297 14.64 22.09 4.15
N ASP A 298 14.32 21.96 2.87
CA ASP A 298 15.30 21.94 1.78
C ASP A 298 16.06 23.26 1.67
N LYS A 299 15.37 24.41 1.85
CA LYS A 299 16.03 25.73 1.94
C LYS A 299 17.00 25.81 3.12
N ALA A 300 16.58 25.35 4.30
CA ALA A 300 17.43 25.36 5.49
C ALA A 300 18.66 24.44 5.34
N LEU A 301 18.47 23.26 4.72
CA LEU A 301 19.57 22.36 4.38
C LEU A 301 20.55 23.00 3.41
N LYS A 302 20.04 23.71 2.39
CA LYS A 302 20.88 24.41 1.43
C LYS A 302 21.69 25.53 2.09
N GLU A 303 21.07 26.34 2.95
CA GLU A 303 21.78 27.37 3.74
C GLU A 303 22.86 26.77 4.66
N LEU A 304 22.58 25.64 5.31
CA LEU A 304 23.59 24.94 6.12
C LEU A 304 24.76 24.42 5.26
N MET A 305 24.47 23.87 4.08
CA MET A 305 25.50 23.44 3.13
C MET A 305 26.37 24.62 2.68
N ASP A 306 25.74 25.75 2.34
CA ASP A 306 26.44 26.96 1.93
C ASP A 306 27.29 27.53 3.08
N GLN A 307 26.81 27.47 4.33
CA GLN A 307 27.60 27.84 5.51
C GLN A 307 28.81 26.92 5.73
N VAL A 308 28.66 25.61 5.49
CA VAL A 308 29.79 24.65 5.56
C VAL A 308 30.80 24.93 4.44
N ALA A 309 30.33 25.24 3.24
CA ALA A 309 31.18 25.62 2.12
C ALA A 309 31.95 26.93 2.39
N MET A 310 31.31 27.92 3.01
CA MET A 310 31.93 29.20 3.38
C MET A 310 32.87 29.09 4.59
N LYS A 311 32.71 28.06 5.43
CA LYS A 311 33.60 27.75 6.57
C LYS A 311 34.79 26.86 6.23
N GLN A 312 34.96 26.41 4.98
CA GLN A 312 36.25 25.88 4.51
C GLN A 312 37.16 27.04 4.11
N PRO A 313 38.23 27.35 4.86
CA PRO A 313 39.31 28.17 4.33
C PRO A 313 40.15 27.30 3.39
N ASN A 314 40.59 27.90 2.29
CA ASN A 314 41.66 27.40 1.41
C ASN A 314 42.67 26.52 2.16
N SER A 315 42.58 25.20 2.01
CA SER A 315 43.68 24.30 2.28
C SER A 315 44.21 23.78 0.96
N MET A 316 45.50 24.02 0.79
CA MET A 316 46.35 23.79 -0.36
C MET A 316 46.03 22.52 -1.16
N CYS A 317 46.09 22.71 -2.47
CA CYS A 317 46.35 21.70 -3.46
C CYS A 317 47.60 20.88 -3.09
N HIS A 318 47.41 19.63 -2.65
CA HIS A 318 48.35 18.56 -2.95
C HIS A 318 47.57 17.28 -3.23
N GLY A 319 47.63 16.89 -4.51
CA GLY A 319 47.09 15.63 -4.97
C GLY A 319 47.86 14.49 -4.33
N ASN A 320 47.13 13.61 -3.64
CA ASN A 320 47.38 12.19 -3.72
C ASN A 320 46.02 11.52 -3.80
N LYS A 321 45.65 11.17 -5.03
CA LYS A 321 44.53 10.29 -5.34
C LYS A 321 45.00 8.87 -5.01
N GLU A 322 45.21 8.58 -3.73
CA GLU A 322 45.39 7.19 -3.30
C GLU A 322 44.07 6.47 -3.56
N ASN A 323 44.10 5.50 -4.47
CA ASN A 323 42.94 4.69 -4.78
C ASN A 323 42.47 4.04 -3.48
N PHE A 324 41.20 4.23 -3.12
CA PHE A 324 40.59 3.68 -1.90
C PHE A 324 40.91 2.17 -1.70
N TRP A 325 41.01 1.45 -2.82
CA TRP A 325 41.38 0.04 -2.92
C TRP A 325 42.81 -0.30 -2.45
N GLU A 326 43.73 0.66 -2.44
CA GLU A 326 45.12 0.49 -2.01
C GLU A 326 45.36 0.88 -0.55
N SER A 327 44.36 1.49 0.11
CA SER A 327 44.45 1.89 1.51
C SER A 327 44.75 0.68 2.40
N GLN A 328 45.69 0.84 3.34
CA GLN A 328 46.06 -0.23 4.27
C GLN A 328 44.85 -0.74 5.08
N GLY A 329 43.87 0.14 5.33
CA GLY A 329 42.61 -0.21 5.99
C GLY A 329 41.74 -1.16 5.16
N PHE A 330 41.61 -0.93 3.85
CA PHE A 330 40.86 -1.84 2.97
C PHE A 330 41.54 -3.22 2.88
N LYS A 331 42.87 -3.26 2.76
CA LYS A 331 43.64 -4.52 2.77
C LYS A 331 43.44 -5.30 4.07
N PHE A 332 43.36 -4.61 5.21
CA PHE A 332 43.10 -5.24 6.51
C PHE A 332 41.68 -5.80 6.60
N ILE A 333 40.67 -5.05 6.15
CA ILE A 333 39.26 -5.49 6.16
C ILE A 333 39.05 -6.67 5.22
N ALA A 334 39.62 -6.64 4.02
CA ALA A 334 39.55 -7.74 3.06
C ALA A 334 40.25 -9.01 3.58
N SER A 335 41.43 -8.86 4.21
CA SER A 335 42.16 -9.95 4.86
C SER A 335 41.34 -10.59 5.98
N MET A 336 40.74 -9.79 6.86
CA MET A 336 39.91 -10.30 7.94
C MET A 336 38.61 -10.95 7.47
N SER A 337 38.03 -10.43 6.40
CA SER A 337 36.81 -11.00 5.78
C SER A 337 37.11 -12.36 5.14
N MET A 338 38.27 -12.53 4.49
CA MET A 338 38.71 -13.84 4.01
C MET A 338 38.98 -14.82 5.15
N LEU A 339 39.60 -14.38 6.25
CA LEU A 339 39.86 -15.24 7.41
C LEU A 339 38.54 -15.75 8.03
N ALA A 340 37.53 -14.88 8.15
CA ALA A 340 36.21 -15.24 8.63
C ALA A 340 35.51 -16.26 7.71
N LEU A 341 35.64 -16.09 6.39
CA LEU A 341 35.09 -17.03 5.40
C LEU A 341 35.79 -18.41 5.46
N VAL A 342 37.11 -18.44 5.65
CA VAL A 342 37.86 -19.71 5.80
C VAL A 342 37.48 -20.43 7.10
N ILE A 343 37.24 -19.70 8.18
CA ILE A 343 36.80 -20.29 9.46
C ILE A 343 35.36 -20.82 9.34
N LEU A 344 34.48 -20.10 8.63
CA LEU A 344 33.10 -20.52 8.41
C LEU A 344 32.97 -21.69 7.43
N ALA A 345 33.84 -21.80 6.42
CA ALA A 345 33.84 -22.92 5.47
C ALA A 345 34.48 -24.21 6.02
N LYS A 346 35.11 -24.15 7.21
CA LYS A 346 35.72 -25.30 7.89
C LYS A 346 34.84 -25.87 9.02
N ARG A 347 33.67 -25.28 9.25
CA ARG A 347 32.53 -25.89 9.96
C ARG A 347 31.62 -26.53 8.94
#